data_AF-A0A2E0L5K6-F1
#
_entry.id   AF-A0A2E0L5K6-F1
#
_cell.length_a   1.000
_cell.length_b   1.000
_cell.length_c   1.000
_cell.angle_alpha   90.00
_cell.angle_beta   90.00
_cell.angle_gamma   90.00
#
_symmetry.space_group_name_H-M   'P 1'
#
loop_
_entity.id
_entity.type
_entity.pdbx_description
1 polymer ?
#
loop_
_entity_poly.entity_id
_entity_poly.type
_entity_poly.pdbx_seq_one_letter_code
_entity_poly.pdbx_strand_id
1 'polypeptide(L)' 'METNMQEIDIWQAAKLLIDQHGAAAEAFAEARMLELTDQDDPTGAAVWMAIQHRIYELQNLKPGGVVH' A
#
# COMPACT_ATOMS: atom_id res chain seq x y z
N MET A 1 13.99 9.99 17.43
CA MET A 1 12.68 10.41 16.88
C MET A 1 12.82 10.39 15.37
N GLU A 2 12.59 9.23 14.75
CA GLU A 2 12.70 9.03 13.29
C GLU A 2 11.38 8.45 12.77
N THR A 3 10.28 9.13 13.06
CA THR A 3 8.93 8.69 12.67
C THR A 3 8.54 9.21 11.27
N ASN A 4 9.26 10.21 10.74
CA ASN A 4 8.89 10.90 9.51
C ASN A 4 9.45 10.26 8.22
N MET A 5 10.55 9.49 8.28
CA MET A 5 11.06 8.77 7.11
C MET A 5 10.12 7.64 6.70
N GLN A 6 9.70 6.81 7.67
CA GLN A 6 8.87 5.63 7.42
C GLN A 6 7.53 5.97 6.75
N GLU A 7 6.89 7.08 7.13
CA GLU A 7 5.65 7.52 6.45
C GLU A 7 5.91 7.93 5.00
N ILE A 8 6.98 8.67 4.73
CA ILE A 8 7.37 9.06 3.36
C ILE A 8 7.70 7.82 2.52
N ASP A 9 8.41 6.85 3.09
CA ASP A 9 8.75 5.58 2.44
C ASP A 9 7.48 4.79 2.07
N ILE A 10 6.49 4.73 2.96
CA ILE A 10 5.18 4.08 2.71
C ILE A 10 4.43 4.78 1.57
N TRP A 11 4.44 6.12 1.55
CA TRP A 11 3.83 6.91 0.49
C TRP A 11 4.51 6.72 -0.88
N GLN A 12 5.83 6.68 -0.90
CA GLN A 12 6.58 6.43 -2.12
C GLN A 12 6.36 5.00 -2.61
N ALA A 13 6.33 4.02 -1.72
CA ALA A 13 6.02 2.63 -2.05
C ALA A 13 4.60 2.50 -2.63
N ALA A 14 3.60 3.11 -2.01
CA ALA A 14 2.22 3.12 -2.50
C ALA A 14 2.10 3.75 -3.89
N LYS A 15 2.75 4.90 -4.10
CA LYS A 15 2.78 5.57 -5.41
C LYS A 15 3.47 4.72 -6.47
N LEU A 16 4.59 4.09 -6.13
CA LEU A 16 5.36 3.22 -7.02
C LEU A 16 4.56 1.96 -7.38
N LEU A 17 3.79 1.40 -6.45
CA LEU A 17 2.90 0.27 -6.72
C LEU A 17 1.75 0.66 -7.65
N ILE A 18 1.15 1.85 -7.45
CA ILE A 18 0.15 2.39 -8.38
C ILE A 18 0.75 2.63 -9.77
N ASP A 19 1.98 3.12 -9.86
CA ASP A 19 2.66 3.35 -11.14
C ASP A 19 2.93 2.03 -11.89
N GLN A 20 3.36 0.99 -11.17
CA GLN A 20 3.66 -0.33 -11.75
C GLN A 20 2.42 -1.17 -12.06
N HIS A 21 1.43 -1.17 -11.18
CA HIS A 21 0.29 -2.09 -11.23
C HIS A 21 -1.06 -1.40 -11.51
N GLY A 22 -1.13 -0.07 -11.48
CA GLY A 22 -2.35 0.69 -11.75
C GLY A 22 -3.48 0.34 -10.77
N ALA A 23 -4.60 -0.14 -11.30
CA ALA A 23 -5.75 -0.58 -10.52
C ALA A 23 -5.49 -1.88 -9.73
N ALA A 24 -4.51 -2.70 -10.16
CA ALA A 24 -4.17 -3.94 -9.47
C ALA A 24 -3.23 -3.74 -8.26
N ALA A 25 -2.84 -2.50 -7.96
CA ALA A 25 -1.93 -2.19 -6.87
C ALA A 25 -2.48 -2.63 -5.49
N GLU A 26 -3.79 -2.50 -5.27
CA GLU A 26 -4.44 -2.94 -4.02
C GLU A 26 -4.39 -4.47 -3.87
N ALA A 27 -4.79 -5.20 -4.91
CA ALA A 27 -4.76 -6.67 -4.92
C ALA A 27 -3.33 -7.20 -4.75
N PHE A 28 -2.33 -6.51 -5.32
CA PHE A 28 -0.93 -6.85 -5.11
C PHE A 28 -0.50 -6.68 -3.64
N ALA A 29 -0.87 -5.56 -3.01
CA ALA A 29 -0.55 -5.31 -1.60
C ALA A 29 -1.24 -6.32 -0.67
N GLU A 30 -2.48 -6.68 -0.96
CA GLU A 30 -3.23 -7.72 -0.22
C GLU A 30 -2.55 -9.09 -0.33
N ALA A 31 -2.13 -9.49 -1.53
CA ALA A 31 -1.40 -10.75 -1.73
C ALA A 31 -0.08 -10.78 -0.93
N ARG A 32 0.64 -9.66 -0.86
CA ARG A 32 1.88 -9.56 -0.05
C ARG A 32 1.62 -9.64 1.45
N MET A 33 0.50 -9.10 1.94
CA MET A 33 0.11 -9.28 3.35
C MET A 33 -0.19 -10.73 3.68
N LEU A 34 -0.91 -11.43 2.81
CA LEU A 34 -1.23 -12.84 3.01
C LEU A 34 0.04 -13.69 3.03
N GLU A 35 1.00 -13.43 2.14
CA GLU A 35 2.30 -14.12 2.12
C GLU A 35 3.10 -13.89 3.42
N LEU A 36 3.14 -12.67 3.93
CA LEU A 36 3.87 -12.37 5.18
C LEU A 36 3.18 -12.93 6.41
N THR A 37 1.85 -13.03 6.38
CA THR A 37 1.09 -13.68 7.45
C THR A 37 1.35 -15.19 7.46
N ASP A 38 1.46 -15.83 6.28
CA ASP A 38 1.87 -17.23 6.15
C ASP A 38 3.30 -17.47 6.65
N GLN A 39 4.19 -16.49 6.46
CA GLN A 39 5.57 -16.52 6.94
C GLN A 39 5.74 -16.19 8.43
N ASP A 40 4.64 -15.99 9.18
CA ASP A 40 4.65 -15.56 10.59
C ASP A 40 5.42 -14.23 10.81
N ASP A 41 5.39 -13.33 9.82
CA ASP A 41 5.97 -11.98 9.90
C ASP A 41 4.88 -10.90 10.00
N PRO A 42 4.28 -10.71 11.20
CA PRO A 42 3.21 -9.74 11.40
C PRO A 42 3.70 -8.29 11.27
N THR A 43 5.00 -8.06 11.43
CA THR A 43 5.60 -6.72 11.33
C THR A 43 5.63 -6.26 9.87
N GLY A 44 6.08 -7.12 8.95
CA GLY A 44 6.00 -6.84 7.52
C GLY A 44 4.56 -6.73 7.05
N ALA A 45 3.66 -7.60 7.52
CA ALA A 45 2.23 -7.51 7.19
C ALA A 45 1.64 -6.13 7.57
N ALA A 46 2.00 -5.59 8.75
CA ALA A 46 1.57 -4.25 9.17
C ALA A 46 2.08 -3.12 8.24
N VAL A 47 3.31 -3.23 7.73
CA VAL A 47 3.86 -2.28 6.75
C VAL A 47 3.07 -2.33 5.45
N TRP A 48 2.79 -3.53 4.93
CA TRP A 48 1.98 -3.67 3.72
C TRP A 48 0.54 -3.19 3.93
N MET A 49 -0.03 -3.35 5.13
CA MET A 49 -1.34 -2.80 5.49
C MET A 49 -1.36 -1.28 5.39
N ALA A 50 -0.33 -0.61 5.91
CA ALA A 50 -0.19 0.84 5.79
C ALA A 50 -0.04 1.28 4.31
N ILE A 51 0.71 0.51 3.51
CA ILE A 51 0.86 0.77 2.07
C ILE A 51 -0.48 0.61 1.35
N GLN A 52 -1.26 -0.45 1.61
CA GLN A 52 -2.57 -0.65 0.99
C GLN A 52 -3.53 0.49 1.32
N HIS A 53 -3.59 0.91 2.59
CA HIS A 53 -4.43 2.04 2.99
C HIS A 53 -4.06 3.31 2.21
N ARG A 54 -2.75 3.55 2.03
CA ARG A 54 -2.23 4.68 1.26
C ARG A 54 -2.56 4.58 -0.23
N ILE A 55 -2.51 3.36 -0.80
CA ILE A 55 -2.91 3.11 -2.20
C ILE A 55 -4.39 3.44 -2.39
N TYR A 56 -5.25 2.95 -1.49
CA TYR A 56 -6.67 3.25 -1.49
C TYR A 56 -6.91 4.76 -1.40
N GLU A 57 -6.25 5.46 -0.47
CA GLU A 57 -6.32 6.92 -0.36
C GLU A 57 -5.89 7.61 -1.66
N LEU A 58 -4.76 7.20 -2.26
CA LEU A 58 -4.24 7.78 -3.50
C LEU A 58 -5.15 7.55 -4.71
N GLN A 59 -5.76 6.38 -4.81
CA GLN A 59 -6.71 6.06 -5.89
C GLN A 59 -8.03 6.82 -5.70
N ASN A 60 -8.52 6.94 -4.47
CA ASN A 60 -9.72 7.73 -4.14
C ASN A 60 -9.49 9.25 -4.26
N LEU A 61 -8.27 9.74 -4.03
CA LEU A 61 -7.92 11.16 -4.16
C LEU A 61 -7.75 11.62 -5.61
N LYS A 62 -7.64 10.72 -6.61
CA LYS A 62 -7.62 11.12 -8.03
C LYS A 62 -9.05 11.56 -8.44
N PRO A 63 -9.30 12.85 -8.75
CA PRO A 63 -10.64 13.36 -9.03
C PRO A 63 -11.14 13.01 -10.45
N GLY A 64 -11.06 11.75 -10.85
CA GLY A 64 -11.26 11.37 -12.26
C GLY A 64 -11.66 9.94 -12.57
N GLY A 65 -12.27 9.19 -11.66
CA GLY A 65 -12.75 7.86 -12.00
C GLY A 65 -13.74 7.31 -10.98
N VAL A 66 -15.02 7.52 -11.29
CA VAL A 66 -16.22 6.80 -10.81
C VAL A 66 -16.05 6.02 -9.50
N VAL A 67 -16.65 6.55 -8.44
CA VAL A 67 -17.02 5.82 -7.22
C VAL A 67 -17.59 4.44 -7.59
N HIS A 68 -17.04 3.37 -7.03
CA HIS A 68 -17.67 2.05 -7.01
C HIS A 68 -18.10 1.73 -5.59
#